data_AF-A0A8H8DFB4-F1
#
_entry.id   AF-A0A8H8DFB4-F1
#
_cell.length_a   1.000
_cell.length_b   1.000
_cell.length_c   1.000
_cell.angle_alpha   90.00
_cell.angle_beta   90.00
_cell.angle_gamma   90.00
#
_symmetry.space_group_name_H-M   'P 1'
#
loop_
_entity.id
_entity.type
_entity.pdbx_description
1 polymer ?
#
loop_
_entity_poly.entity_id
_entity_poly.type
_entity_poly.pdbx_seq_one_letter_code
_entity_poly.pdbx_strand_id
1 'polypeptide(L)'
;MASAASHPYYPRDAVISGYVPNATPTVSLLAAFAVATAAVAAAAVAAAASARPALPAREKLAFVWLVLCGQARAAADDTSGGLVVLSFLGSCHTIFEGYFGAFPNAIAGGTSVVAQLWKEYARADSRYLTGDPTILYIERITAVREDVLVVMPACFVEGPLCFLCARAILRDLPYRHPLQMAISLGQLYGVVLYFATSIHEGNPHCAPGAVYLWFYFGFVRVKTTMNALWIAVPGLLIYQSFTAMTRAATVAGKYAKVKYAGKSFRSTVPELKEQ
;
A
#
# COMPACT_ATOMS: atom_id res chain seq x y z
N MET A 1 -41.66 3.16 4.99
CA MET A 1 -40.27 2.66 5.01
C MET A 1 -39.76 2.68 3.58
N ALA A 2 -38.65 3.38 3.29
CA ALA A 2 -38.09 3.39 1.93
C ALA A 2 -37.64 1.96 1.58
N SER A 3 -38.13 1.42 0.46
CA SER A 3 -37.65 0.14 -0.08
C SER A 3 -36.14 0.26 -0.28
N ALA A 4 -35.35 -0.57 0.39
CA ALA A 4 -33.92 -0.68 0.09
C ALA A 4 -33.78 -0.99 -1.41
N ALA A 5 -32.99 -0.21 -2.13
CA ALA A 5 -32.73 -0.48 -3.54
C ALA A 5 -32.02 -1.84 -3.63
N SER A 6 -32.52 -2.74 -4.50
CA SER A 6 -31.91 -4.05 -4.71
C SER A 6 -30.44 -3.90 -5.15
N HIS A 7 -29.53 -4.53 -4.43
CA HIS A 7 -28.08 -4.46 -4.70
C HIS A 7 -27.41 -5.86 -4.76
N PRO A 8 -26.26 -5.99 -5.45
CA PRO A 8 -25.57 -7.28 -5.61
C PRO A 8 -24.77 -7.74 -4.38
N TYR A 9 -24.58 -6.89 -3.37
CA TYR A 9 -23.69 -7.11 -2.23
C TYR A 9 -24.29 -7.97 -1.12
N TYR A 10 -23.43 -8.52 -0.26
CA TYR A 10 -23.81 -9.36 0.88
C TYR A 10 -23.45 -8.69 2.20
N PRO A 11 -24.26 -8.82 3.26
CA PRO A 11 -25.53 -9.53 3.27
C PRO A 11 -26.61 -8.80 2.44
N ARG A 12 -27.57 -9.54 1.90
CA ARG A 12 -28.51 -9.05 0.87
C ARG A 12 -29.53 -8.04 1.40
N ASP A 13 -29.72 -8.02 2.71
CA ASP A 13 -30.58 -7.14 3.49
C ASP A 13 -29.85 -5.89 4.02
N ALA A 14 -28.56 -5.73 3.71
CA ALA A 14 -27.83 -4.52 4.07
C ALA A 14 -28.48 -3.26 3.47
N VAL A 15 -28.41 -2.14 4.20
CA VAL A 15 -28.92 -0.85 3.70
C VAL A 15 -27.78 -0.07 3.08
N ILE A 16 -27.74 -0.03 1.74
CA ILE A 16 -26.77 0.77 0.98
C ILE A 16 -27.51 1.98 0.39
N SER A 17 -27.46 3.09 1.11
CA SER A 17 -28.16 4.33 0.72
C SER A 17 -27.63 4.89 -0.60
N GLY A 18 -28.53 5.28 -1.49
CA GLY A 18 -28.17 5.89 -2.78
C GLY A 18 -27.45 4.96 -3.75
N TYR A 19 -27.60 3.64 -3.62
CA TYR A 19 -26.95 2.69 -4.53
C TYR A 19 -27.35 2.91 -6.00
N VAL A 20 -26.34 3.05 -6.86
CA VAL A 20 -26.46 3.08 -8.31
C VAL A 20 -25.53 2.01 -8.91
N PRO A 21 -26.01 1.10 -9.76
CA PRO A 21 -25.18 0.10 -10.43
C PRO A 21 -24.05 0.71 -11.27
N ASN A 22 -22.99 -0.05 -11.51
CA ASN A 22 -21.93 0.37 -12.42
C ASN A 22 -22.50 0.49 -13.84
N ALA A 23 -22.23 1.62 -14.48
CA ALA A 23 -22.58 1.85 -15.89
C ALA A 23 -21.50 1.27 -16.83
N THR A 24 -20.25 1.20 -16.36
CA THR A 24 -19.12 0.66 -17.10
C THR A 24 -18.98 -0.84 -16.82
N PRO A 25 -18.79 -1.68 -17.86
CA PRO A 25 -18.53 -3.11 -17.68
C PRO A 25 -17.29 -3.38 -16.82
N THR A 26 -17.35 -4.41 -15.96
CA THR A 26 -16.25 -4.81 -15.07
C THR A 26 -14.93 -5.00 -15.82
N VAL A 27 -14.94 -5.65 -16.98
CA VAL A 27 -13.72 -5.87 -17.79
C VAL A 27 -13.05 -4.56 -18.17
N SER A 28 -13.83 -3.55 -18.56
CA SER A 28 -13.30 -2.23 -18.93
C SER A 28 -12.73 -1.50 -17.73
N LEU A 29 -13.36 -1.61 -16.56
CA LEU A 29 -12.84 -1.04 -15.30
C LEU A 29 -11.49 -1.67 -14.93
N LEU A 30 -11.40 -3.01 -14.97
CA LEU A 30 -10.17 -3.74 -14.64
C LEU A 30 -9.06 -3.48 -15.66
N ALA A 31 -9.39 -3.40 -16.95
CA ALA A 31 -8.44 -3.04 -17.99
C ALA A 31 -7.89 -1.61 -17.77
N ALA A 32 -8.75 -0.64 -17.45
CA ALA A 32 -8.32 0.72 -17.15
C ALA A 32 -7.37 0.76 -15.93
N PHE A 33 -7.71 0.04 -14.87
CA PHE A 33 -6.87 -0.08 -13.67
C PHE A 33 -5.52 -0.76 -13.97
N ALA A 34 -5.51 -1.84 -14.76
CA ALA A 34 -4.30 -2.55 -15.14
C ALA A 34 -3.37 -1.69 -16.01
N VAL A 35 -3.92 -1.01 -17.02
CA VAL A 35 -3.16 -0.11 -17.90
C VAL A 35 -2.53 1.03 -17.10
N ALA A 36 -3.31 1.63 -16.21
CA ALA A 36 -2.84 2.65 -15.31
C ALA A 36 -1.69 2.20 -14.40
N THR A 37 -1.89 1.06 -13.73
CA THR A 37 -0.88 0.46 -12.83
C THR A 37 0.40 0.15 -13.60
N ALA A 38 0.28 -0.43 -14.81
CA ALA A 38 1.41 -0.71 -15.69
C ALA A 38 2.13 0.57 -16.13
N ALA A 39 1.40 1.64 -16.46
CA ALA A 39 1.98 2.92 -16.85
C ALA A 39 2.78 3.55 -15.69
N VAL A 40 2.24 3.54 -14.47
CA VAL A 40 2.95 4.02 -13.27
C VAL A 40 4.19 3.17 -13.00
N ALA A 41 4.07 1.85 -13.06
CA ALA A 41 5.18 0.94 -12.86
C ALA A 41 6.29 1.15 -13.90
N ALA A 42 5.93 1.30 -15.18
CA ALA A 42 6.89 1.56 -16.25
C ALA A 42 7.60 2.90 -16.06
N ALA A 43 6.87 3.96 -15.69
CA ALA A 43 7.46 5.26 -15.38
C ALA A 43 8.42 5.17 -14.18
N ALA A 44 8.05 4.44 -13.12
CA ALA A 44 8.91 4.21 -11.96
C ALA A 44 10.19 3.43 -12.34
N VAL A 45 10.08 2.39 -13.16
CA VAL A 45 11.24 1.64 -13.67
C VAL A 45 12.16 2.56 -14.48
N ALA A 46 11.60 3.35 -15.39
CA ALA A 46 12.37 4.30 -16.20
C ALA A 46 13.08 5.35 -15.33
N ALA A 47 12.40 5.89 -14.32
CA ALA A 47 12.98 6.84 -13.37
C ALA A 47 14.09 6.23 -12.52
N ALA A 48 13.93 4.99 -12.06
CA ALA A 48 14.98 4.30 -11.31
C ALA A 48 16.19 3.97 -12.20
N ALA A 49 15.94 3.55 -13.45
CA ALA A 49 16.99 3.25 -14.42
C ALA A 49 17.78 4.51 -14.82
N SER A 50 17.12 5.65 -14.97
CA SER A 50 17.79 6.92 -15.31
C SER A 50 18.53 7.53 -14.11
N ALA A 51 17.93 7.52 -12.93
CA ALA A 51 18.52 8.12 -11.73
C ALA A 51 19.68 7.29 -11.15
N ARG A 52 19.60 5.96 -11.19
CA ARG A 52 20.61 5.06 -10.62
C ARG A 52 20.70 3.74 -11.43
N PRO A 53 21.37 3.73 -12.60
CA PRO A 53 21.41 2.57 -13.49
C PRO A 53 21.93 1.29 -12.81
N ALA A 54 22.95 1.43 -11.97
CA ALA A 54 23.59 0.36 -11.20
C ALA A 54 22.76 -0.16 -10.01
N LEU A 55 21.56 0.40 -9.78
CA LEU A 55 20.69 -0.05 -8.68
C LEU A 55 20.30 -1.53 -8.91
N PRO A 56 20.51 -2.42 -7.92
CA PRO A 56 20.18 -3.84 -8.05
C PRO A 56 18.69 -4.06 -8.35
N ALA A 57 18.36 -5.14 -9.07
CA ALA A 57 16.99 -5.45 -9.47
C ALA A 57 16.01 -5.48 -8.27
N ARG A 58 16.41 -6.06 -7.13
CA ARG A 58 15.59 -6.09 -5.90
C ARG A 58 15.23 -4.69 -5.39
N GLU A 59 16.14 -3.73 -5.53
CA GLU A 59 15.96 -2.36 -5.06
C GLU A 59 15.09 -1.56 -6.05
N LYS A 60 15.20 -1.85 -7.35
CA LYS A 60 14.28 -1.34 -8.38
C LYS A 60 12.85 -1.86 -8.15
N LEU A 61 12.69 -3.14 -7.80
CA LEU A 61 11.38 -3.72 -7.45
C LEU A 61 10.80 -3.07 -6.19
N ALA A 62 11.60 -2.91 -5.13
CA ALA A 62 11.19 -2.20 -3.92
C ALA A 62 10.77 -0.75 -4.22
N PHE A 63 11.54 -0.05 -5.07
CA PHE A 63 11.21 1.30 -5.53
C PHE A 63 9.86 1.35 -6.27
N VAL A 64 9.64 0.45 -7.22
CA VAL A 64 8.38 0.39 -7.98
C VAL A 64 7.20 0.08 -7.05
N TRP A 65 7.34 -0.87 -6.13
CA TRP A 65 6.32 -1.16 -5.12
C TRP A 65 5.97 0.09 -4.30
N LEU A 66 6.96 0.78 -3.76
CA LEU A 66 6.74 1.99 -2.97
C LEU A 66 6.10 3.12 -3.79
N VAL A 67 6.39 3.25 -5.09
CA VAL A 67 5.73 4.23 -5.96
C VAL A 67 4.26 3.84 -6.23
N LEU A 68 3.98 2.55 -6.42
CA LEU A 68 2.61 2.04 -6.56
C LEU A 68 1.81 2.13 -5.23
N CYS A 69 2.48 2.13 -4.08
CA CYS A 69 1.83 2.36 -2.79
C CYS A 69 1.65 3.86 -2.49
N GLY A 70 2.60 4.72 -2.85
CA GLY A 70 2.71 6.07 -2.30
C GLY A 70 1.76 7.13 -2.86
N GLN A 71 1.44 8.14 -2.02
CA GLN A 71 0.56 9.32 -2.25
C GLN A 71 1.31 10.53 -2.79
N ALA A 72 1.02 10.87 -4.04
CA ALA A 72 1.46 12.12 -4.63
C ALA A 72 0.37 13.15 -4.39
N ARG A 73 0.52 13.98 -3.36
CA ARG A 73 -0.06 15.32 -3.46
C ARG A 73 0.75 16.02 -4.54
N ALA A 74 0.10 16.43 -5.62
CA ALA A 74 0.71 17.31 -6.60
C ALA A 74 1.16 18.58 -5.86
N ALA A 75 2.42 18.65 -5.47
CA ALA A 75 3.07 19.91 -5.22
C ALA A 75 3.29 20.51 -6.61
N ALA A 76 2.28 21.26 -7.06
CA ALA A 76 2.44 22.23 -8.12
C ALA A 76 3.35 23.34 -7.56
N ASP A 77 4.65 23.05 -7.52
CA ASP A 77 5.77 23.99 -7.49
C ASP A 77 7.04 23.19 -7.24
N ASP A 78 7.70 22.76 -8.32
CA ASP A 78 9.12 23.02 -8.57
C ASP A 78 9.56 22.24 -9.83
N THR A 79 10.43 22.88 -10.61
CA THR A 79 10.64 22.71 -12.05
C THR A 79 11.55 21.52 -12.38
N SER A 80 11.19 20.33 -11.91
CA SER A 80 11.77 19.05 -12.35
C SER A 80 10.72 17.92 -12.48
N GLY A 81 9.44 18.32 -12.59
CA GLY A 81 8.23 17.51 -12.53
C GLY A 81 7.93 16.58 -13.71
N GLY A 82 8.82 15.62 -14.01
CA GLY A 82 8.51 14.52 -14.93
C GLY A 82 7.77 13.34 -14.28
N LEU A 83 7.96 13.12 -12.97
CA LEU A 83 7.51 11.89 -12.28
C LEU A 83 6.18 12.05 -11.53
N VAL A 84 5.75 13.28 -11.26
CA VAL A 84 4.62 13.59 -10.35
C VAL A 84 3.27 13.52 -11.06
N VAL A 85 3.23 13.62 -12.40
CA VAL A 85 1.98 13.75 -13.18
C VAL A 85 1.45 12.41 -13.71
N LEU A 86 2.17 11.30 -13.53
CA LEU A 86 1.73 9.97 -14.02
C LEU A 86 1.11 9.08 -12.94
N SER A 87 1.12 9.47 -11.66
CA SER A 87 0.61 8.67 -10.52
C SER A 87 -0.93 8.58 -10.43
N PHE A 88 -1.67 8.89 -11.50
CA PHE A 88 -3.09 9.25 -11.40
C PHE A 88 -4.09 8.07 -11.46
N LEU A 89 -3.65 6.82 -11.53
CA LEU A 89 -4.57 5.67 -11.49
C LEU A 89 -3.96 4.36 -10.89
N GLY A 90 -2.63 4.28 -10.71
CA GLY A 90 -1.94 3.07 -10.24
C GLY A 90 -1.55 3.07 -8.75
N SER A 91 -1.88 4.13 -8.01
CA SER A 91 -1.48 4.28 -6.61
C SER A 91 -2.60 3.90 -5.64
N CYS A 92 -2.38 2.85 -4.84
CA CYS A 92 -3.42 2.23 -4.00
C CYS A 92 -3.84 3.12 -2.82
N HIS A 93 -2.89 3.60 -2.02
CA HIS A 93 -3.17 4.37 -0.79
C HIS A 93 -3.66 5.81 -1.04
N THR A 94 -3.90 6.21 -2.29
CA THR A 94 -3.93 7.62 -2.71
C THR A 94 -5.20 7.98 -3.44
N ILE A 95 -5.53 7.17 -4.45
CA ILE A 95 -6.69 7.40 -5.30
C ILE A 95 -7.76 6.42 -4.93
N PHE A 96 -7.43 5.14 -4.74
CA PHE A 96 -8.40 4.20 -4.22
C PHE A 96 -8.71 4.52 -2.76
N GLU A 97 -7.77 4.26 -1.86
CA GLU A 97 -8.04 4.41 -0.41
C GLU A 97 -8.25 5.86 -0.01
N GLY A 98 -7.55 6.80 -0.65
CA GLY A 98 -7.81 8.23 -0.43
C GLY A 98 -9.20 8.69 -0.86
N TYR A 99 -9.74 8.16 -1.98
CA TYR A 99 -11.13 8.44 -2.38
C TYR A 99 -12.13 7.81 -1.41
N PHE A 100 -11.87 6.58 -0.95
CA PHE A 100 -12.68 5.93 0.08
C PHE A 100 -12.66 6.72 1.40
N GLY A 101 -11.48 7.17 1.84
CA GLY A 101 -11.33 7.96 3.04
C GLY A 101 -12.00 9.33 2.97
N ALA A 102 -11.94 10.00 1.81
CA ALA A 102 -12.52 11.33 1.63
C ALA A 102 -14.04 11.30 1.38
N PHE A 103 -14.54 10.30 0.63
CA PHE A 103 -15.91 10.27 0.14
C PHE A 103 -16.61 8.90 0.32
N PRO A 104 -16.59 8.27 1.50
CA PRO A 104 -17.10 6.90 1.67
C PRO A 104 -18.59 6.79 1.33
N ASN A 105 -19.37 7.81 1.69
CA ASN A 105 -20.82 7.85 1.46
C ASN A 105 -21.20 8.16 0.00
N ALA A 106 -20.24 8.62 -0.82
CA ALA A 106 -20.50 8.96 -2.22
C ALA A 106 -20.28 7.76 -3.17
N ILE A 107 -19.64 6.69 -2.71
CA ILE A 107 -19.25 5.54 -3.55
C ILE A 107 -20.47 4.82 -4.10
N ALA A 108 -21.47 4.59 -3.24
CA ALA A 108 -22.66 3.82 -3.59
C ALA A 108 -23.40 4.40 -4.80
N GLY A 109 -23.54 5.73 -4.86
CA GLY A 109 -24.16 6.45 -5.98
C GLY A 109 -23.20 6.94 -7.05
N GLY A 110 -21.89 6.80 -6.83
CA GLY A 110 -20.85 7.37 -7.68
C GLY A 110 -20.76 6.69 -9.05
N THR A 111 -20.59 7.51 -10.09
CA THR A 111 -20.41 7.07 -11.49
C THR A 111 -18.99 7.28 -11.99
N SER A 112 -18.09 7.88 -11.20
CA SER A 112 -16.68 8.00 -11.53
C SER A 112 -16.04 6.61 -11.67
N VAL A 113 -14.97 6.50 -12.46
CA VAL A 113 -14.23 5.23 -12.64
C VAL A 113 -13.76 4.68 -11.30
N VAL A 114 -13.28 5.55 -10.39
CA VAL A 114 -12.82 5.17 -9.05
C VAL A 114 -13.96 4.67 -8.17
N ALA A 115 -15.12 5.34 -8.16
CA ALA A 115 -16.29 4.87 -7.42
C ALA A 115 -16.81 3.52 -7.96
N GLN A 116 -16.79 3.35 -9.28
CA GLN A 116 -17.21 2.10 -9.92
C GLN A 116 -16.24 0.96 -9.63
N LEU A 117 -14.93 1.22 -9.57
CA LEU A 117 -13.95 0.23 -9.14
C LEU A 117 -14.11 -0.15 -7.67
N TRP A 118 -14.40 0.81 -6.78
CA TRP A 118 -14.74 0.51 -5.38
C TRP A 118 -16.00 -0.33 -5.26
N LYS A 119 -17.03 -0.06 -6.07
CA LYS A 119 -18.22 -0.91 -6.16
C LYS A 119 -17.92 -2.32 -6.67
N GLU A 120 -16.98 -2.49 -7.61
CA GLU A 120 -16.54 -3.82 -8.02
C GLU A 120 -15.80 -4.54 -6.89
N TYR A 121 -14.85 -3.86 -6.23
CA TYR A 121 -14.11 -4.41 -5.09
C TYR A 121 -15.04 -4.76 -3.92
N ALA A 122 -16.07 -3.95 -3.67
CA ALA A 122 -17.05 -4.19 -2.62
C ALA A 122 -17.93 -5.44 -2.83
N ARG A 123 -17.85 -6.08 -4.00
CA ARG A 123 -18.43 -7.42 -4.18
C ARG A 123 -17.65 -8.49 -3.41
N ALA A 124 -16.35 -8.30 -3.25
CA ALA A 124 -15.51 -9.15 -2.41
C ALA A 124 -15.70 -8.85 -0.93
N ASP A 125 -15.98 -7.60 -0.58
CA ASP A 125 -16.24 -7.18 0.80
C ASP A 125 -17.15 -5.95 0.84
N SER A 126 -18.42 -6.15 1.16
CA SER A 126 -19.42 -5.07 1.15
C SER A 126 -19.22 -4.00 2.22
N ARG A 127 -18.34 -4.24 3.20
CA ARG A 127 -18.04 -3.29 4.29
C ARG A 127 -17.58 -1.93 3.77
N TYR A 128 -17.00 -1.89 2.57
CA TYR A 128 -16.64 -0.66 1.84
C TYR A 128 -17.83 0.17 1.34
N LEU A 129 -19.06 -0.35 1.39
CA LEU A 129 -20.29 0.37 1.00
C LEU A 129 -21.26 0.55 2.17
N THR A 130 -21.14 -0.25 3.22
CA THR A 130 -22.00 -0.16 4.41
C THR A 130 -21.42 0.76 5.50
N GLY A 131 -20.20 1.29 5.30
CA GLY A 131 -19.55 2.18 6.26
C GLY A 131 -19.13 1.48 7.54
N ASP A 132 -18.64 0.24 7.42
CA ASP A 132 -18.18 -0.56 8.55
C ASP A 132 -17.07 0.18 9.33
N PRO A 133 -17.20 0.34 10.67
CA PRO A 133 -16.22 1.06 11.47
C PRO A 133 -14.82 0.45 11.38
N THR A 134 -14.68 -0.88 11.36
CA THR A 134 -13.37 -1.53 11.28
C THR A 134 -12.65 -1.18 9.99
N ILE A 135 -13.33 -1.27 8.84
CA ILE A 135 -12.76 -0.88 7.55
C ILE A 135 -12.47 0.63 7.53
N LEU A 136 -13.35 1.47 8.07
CA LEU A 136 -13.09 2.91 8.18
C LEU A 136 -11.87 3.22 9.08
N TYR A 137 -11.65 2.48 10.16
CA TYR A 137 -10.49 2.68 11.03
C TYR A 137 -9.19 2.20 10.39
N ILE A 138 -9.21 1.10 9.64
CA ILE A 138 -8.04 0.61 8.89
C ILE A 138 -7.68 1.57 7.75
N GLU A 139 -8.67 2.04 6.99
CA GLU A 139 -8.44 2.76 5.73
C GLU A 139 -8.37 4.30 5.88
N ARG A 140 -9.15 4.90 6.81
CA ARG A 140 -9.42 6.35 6.81
C ARG A 140 -8.78 7.16 7.93
N ILE A 141 -8.62 6.63 9.15
CA ILE A 141 -8.44 7.40 10.40
C ILE A 141 -9.09 8.80 10.37
N THR A 142 -10.29 8.90 10.94
CA THR A 142 -10.76 10.19 11.48
C THR A 142 -11.08 10.04 12.95
N ALA A 143 -10.13 10.42 13.79
CA ALA A 143 -10.40 11.30 14.92
C ALA A 143 -9.12 12.09 15.23
N VAL A 144 -8.97 13.26 14.60
CA VAL A 144 -8.49 14.40 15.39
C VAL A 144 -9.64 14.72 16.34
N ARG A 145 -9.72 13.96 17.41
CA ARG A 145 -10.15 14.53 18.68
C ARG A 145 -8.87 14.73 19.46
N GLU A 146 -8.79 15.81 20.23
CA GLU A 146 -7.58 16.19 20.98
C GLU A 146 -7.15 15.14 22.02
N ASP A 147 -7.91 14.06 22.19
CA ASP A 147 -7.85 13.06 23.26
C ASP A 147 -7.44 11.63 22.82
N VAL A 148 -7.28 11.30 21.54
CA VAL A 148 -6.92 9.92 21.11
C VAL A 148 -5.82 9.88 20.06
N LEU A 149 -4.61 9.50 20.48
CA LEU A 149 -3.51 9.13 19.58
C LEU A 149 -3.69 7.68 19.11
N VAL A 150 -4.33 7.47 17.96
CA VAL A 150 -4.32 6.15 17.31
C VAL A 150 -3.06 6.03 16.44
N VAL A 151 -2.30 4.97 16.67
CA VAL A 151 -1.04 4.65 16.01
C VAL A 151 -1.30 4.20 14.56
N MET A 152 -0.70 4.94 13.61
CA MET A 152 -0.49 4.69 12.18
C MET A 152 -1.72 4.72 11.23
N PRO A 153 -1.93 5.84 10.50
CA PRO A 153 -2.92 5.93 9.42
C PRO A 153 -2.37 5.43 8.06
N ALA A 154 -3.12 4.55 7.39
CA ALA A 154 -2.74 3.96 6.09
C ALA A 154 -2.66 5.01 4.96
N CYS A 155 -3.75 5.71 4.64
CA CYS A 155 -3.77 6.55 3.43
C CYS A 155 -2.96 7.87 3.53
N PHE A 156 -3.06 8.61 4.65
CA PHE A 156 -2.45 9.95 4.79
C PHE A 156 -1.01 9.97 5.31
N VAL A 157 -0.51 8.86 5.87
CA VAL A 157 0.88 8.77 6.34
C VAL A 157 1.66 7.73 5.55
N GLU A 158 1.16 6.51 5.35
CA GLU A 158 1.93 5.52 4.58
C GLU A 158 2.11 5.97 3.13
N GLY A 159 1.10 6.61 2.54
CA GLY A 159 1.18 7.21 1.20
C GLY A 159 2.40 8.13 1.04
N PRO A 160 2.51 9.25 1.79
CA PRO A 160 3.68 10.12 1.72
C PRO A 160 4.99 9.44 2.14
N LEU A 161 4.97 8.56 3.15
CA LEU A 161 6.15 7.84 3.61
C LEU A 161 6.70 6.88 2.54
N CYS A 162 5.85 6.26 1.73
CA CYS A 162 6.27 5.42 0.61
C CYS A 162 7.10 6.20 -0.41
N PHE A 163 6.70 7.43 -0.77
CA PHE A 163 7.51 8.27 -1.66
C PHE A 163 8.79 8.77 -1.01
N LEU A 164 8.75 9.10 0.29
CA LEU A 164 9.95 9.45 1.04
C LEU A 164 10.95 8.28 1.06
N CYS A 165 10.45 7.05 1.21
CA CYS A 165 11.24 5.83 1.16
C CYS A 165 11.78 5.56 -0.26
N ALA A 166 10.96 5.75 -1.29
CA ALA A 166 11.39 5.64 -2.69
C ALA A 166 12.52 6.64 -3.00
N ARG A 167 12.42 7.88 -2.53
CA ARG A 167 13.50 8.88 -2.60
C ARG A 167 14.73 8.41 -1.84
N ALA A 168 14.57 7.85 -0.65
CA ALA A 168 15.67 7.33 0.15
C ALA A 168 16.41 6.16 -0.54
N ILE A 169 15.72 5.34 -1.33
CA ILE A 169 16.35 4.30 -2.17
C ILE A 169 17.19 4.91 -3.29
N LEU A 170 16.64 5.90 -4.02
CA LEU A 170 17.36 6.53 -5.13
C LEU A 170 18.58 7.34 -4.67
N ARG A 171 18.45 8.01 -3.51
CA ARG A 171 19.48 8.90 -2.96
C ARG A 171 20.39 8.24 -1.93
N ASP A 172 20.24 6.94 -1.70
CA ASP A 172 21.05 6.15 -0.76
C ASP A 172 21.06 6.72 0.67
N LEU A 173 19.90 7.12 1.17
CA LEU A 173 19.79 7.82 2.45
C LEU A 173 19.81 6.84 3.65
N PRO A 174 20.43 7.22 4.78
CA PRO A 174 20.67 6.31 5.91
C PRO A 174 19.37 5.85 6.60
N TYR A 175 18.31 6.64 6.51
CA TYR A 175 17.00 6.29 7.08
C TYR A 175 16.16 5.37 6.19
N ARG A 176 16.64 4.94 5.01
CA ARG A 176 15.85 4.12 4.07
C ARG A 176 15.32 2.84 4.72
N HIS A 177 16.17 2.12 5.46
CA HIS A 177 15.82 0.81 6.00
C HIS A 177 14.87 0.89 7.22
N PRO A 178 15.12 1.80 8.19
CA PRO A 178 14.13 2.08 9.24
C PRO A 178 12.77 2.48 8.66
N LEU A 179 12.75 3.37 7.66
CA LEU A 179 11.52 3.84 7.04
C LEU A 179 10.79 2.74 6.26
N GLN A 180 11.51 1.99 5.41
CA GLN A 180 10.97 0.85 4.67
C GLN A 180 10.35 -0.19 5.61
N MET A 181 11.01 -0.47 6.73
CA MET A 181 10.53 -1.44 7.72
C MET A 181 9.26 -0.94 8.42
N ALA A 182 9.21 0.34 8.81
CA ALA A 182 8.02 0.92 9.43
C ALA A 182 6.80 0.87 8.51
N ILE A 183 6.96 1.28 7.25
CA ILE A 183 5.90 1.22 6.22
C ILE A 183 5.43 -0.22 6.02
N SER A 184 6.37 -1.15 5.84
CA SER A 184 6.04 -2.54 5.55
C SER A 184 5.35 -3.24 6.72
N LEU A 185 5.69 -2.87 7.96
CA LEU A 185 4.99 -3.34 9.15
C LEU A 185 3.56 -2.79 9.24
N GLY A 186 3.34 -1.53 8.88
CA GLY A 186 2.01 -0.92 8.82
C GLY A 186 1.12 -1.63 7.80
N GLN A 187 1.63 -1.85 6.58
CA GLN A 187 0.95 -2.60 5.53
C GLN A 187 0.58 -4.04 5.97
N LEU A 188 1.53 -4.73 6.61
CA LEU A 188 1.30 -6.09 7.11
C LEU A 188 0.29 -6.12 8.28
N TYR A 189 0.34 -5.13 9.17
CA TYR A 189 -0.60 -5.01 10.28
C TYR A 189 -2.02 -4.74 9.78
N GLY A 190 -2.18 -3.82 8.82
CA GLY A 190 -3.47 -3.51 8.21
C GLY A 190 -4.12 -4.73 7.56
N VAL A 191 -3.38 -5.48 6.74
CA VAL A 191 -3.91 -6.68 6.09
C VAL A 191 -4.23 -7.81 7.08
N VAL A 192 -3.44 -7.96 8.15
CA VAL A 192 -3.73 -8.94 9.21
C VAL A 192 -5.02 -8.57 9.95
N LEU A 193 -5.21 -7.30 10.32
CA LEU A 193 -6.45 -6.84 10.96
C LEU A 193 -7.67 -7.00 10.04
N TYR A 194 -7.51 -6.66 8.75
CA TYR A 194 -8.54 -6.84 7.74
C TYR A 194 -9.04 -8.28 7.67
N PHE A 195 -8.11 -9.24 7.60
CA PHE A 195 -8.46 -10.67 7.57
C PHE A 195 -8.98 -11.18 8.90
N ALA A 196 -8.36 -10.81 10.02
CA ALA A 196 -8.76 -11.28 11.33
C ALA A 196 -10.22 -10.93 11.63
N THR A 197 -10.65 -9.71 11.30
CA THR A 197 -12.02 -9.24 11.54
C THR A 197 -13.02 -9.97 10.65
N SER A 198 -12.72 -10.12 9.37
CA SER A 198 -13.63 -10.82 8.45
C SER A 198 -13.75 -12.32 8.76
N ILE A 199 -12.64 -12.98 9.13
CA ILE A 199 -12.65 -14.39 9.57
C ILE A 199 -13.45 -14.55 10.86
N HIS A 200 -13.28 -13.63 11.81
CA HIS A 200 -14.01 -13.66 13.08
C HIS A 200 -15.53 -13.58 12.86
N GLU A 201 -15.97 -12.78 11.89
CA GLU A 201 -17.38 -12.63 11.53
C GLU A 201 -17.91 -13.78 10.66
N GLY A 202 -17.05 -14.68 10.16
CA GLY A 202 -17.43 -15.76 9.25
C GLY A 202 -17.60 -15.33 7.78
N ASN A 203 -16.98 -14.21 7.39
CA ASN A 203 -17.02 -13.60 6.05
C ASN A 203 -18.44 -13.35 5.48
N PRO A 204 -19.39 -12.77 6.24
CA PRO A 204 -20.77 -12.57 5.80
C PRO A 204 -20.88 -11.51 4.69
N HIS A 205 -19.83 -10.71 4.52
CA HIS A 205 -19.76 -9.57 3.59
C HIS A 205 -19.25 -9.93 2.19
N CYS A 206 -18.72 -11.15 2.01
CA CYS A 206 -18.15 -11.60 0.74
C CYS A 206 -19.21 -12.24 -0.13
N ALA A 207 -19.33 -11.81 -1.40
CA ALA A 207 -20.24 -12.46 -2.33
C ALA A 207 -19.83 -13.92 -2.58
N PRO A 208 -20.81 -14.85 -2.65
CA PRO A 208 -20.52 -16.23 -3.00
C PRO A 208 -20.02 -16.29 -4.44
N GLY A 209 -18.84 -16.85 -4.63
CA GLY A 209 -18.23 -16.98 -5.95
C GLY A 209 -16.71 -17.10 -5.85
N ALA A 210 -16.15 -18.00 -6.64
CA ALA A 210 -14.71 -18.26 -6.67
C ALA A 210 -13.90 -16.98 -6.97
N VAL A 211 -14.37 -16.12 -7.86
CA VAL A 211 -13.63 -14.90 -8.22
C VAL A 211 -13.55 -13.92 -7.04
N TYR A 212 -14.66 -13.66 -6.35
CA TYR A 212 -14.69 -12.73 -5.23
C TYR A 212 -13.94 -13.28 -4.01
N LEU A 213 -14.14 -14.56 -3.71
CA LEU A 213 -13.47 -15.24 -2.62
C LEU A 213 -11.98 -15.44 -2.87
N TRP A 214 -11.53 -15.74 -4.09
CA TRP A 214 -10.13 -16.12 -4.35
C TRP A 214 -9.29 -14.99 -4.95
N PHE A 215 -9.82 -14.21 -5.89
CA PHE A 215 -9.04 -13.18 -6.58
C PHE A 215 -8.96 -11.89 -5.78
N TYR A 216 -10.08 -11.46 -5.21
CA TYR A 216 -10.14 -10.23 -4.42
C TYR A 216 -9.86 -10.47 -2.93
N PHE A 217 -10.39 -11.56 -2.35
CA PHE A 217 -10.40 -11.74 -0.90
C PHE A 217 -9.33 -12.70 -0.32
N GLY A 218 -9.19 -13.94 -0.78
CA GLY A 218 -8.77 -15.09 0.06
C GLY A 218 -7.31 -15.23 0.54
N PHE A 219 -7.15 -15.70 1.78
CA PHE A 219 -5.88 -16.07 2.46
C PHE A 219 -5.52 -17.57 2.34
N VAL A 220 -6.48 -18.47 2.08
CA VAL A 220 -6.31 -19.94 2.24
C VAL A 220 -5.51 -20.62 1.12
N ARG A 221 -5.38 -19.99 -0.06
CA ARG A 221 -4.44 -20.40 -1.12
C ARG A 221 -3.82 -19.17 -1.75
N VAL A 222 -2.77 -18.67 -1.10
CA VAL A 222 -1.95 -17.46 -1.37
C VAL A 222 -1.52 -17.23 -2.83
N LYS A 223 -1.73 -18.19 -3.74
CA LYS A 223 -1.18 -18.13 -5.11
C LYS A 223 -1.87 -17.11 -6.03
N THR A 224 -3.03 -16.52 -5.69
CA THR A 224 -3.83 -15.77 -6.70
C THR A 224 -4.67 -14.60 -6.16
N THR A 225 -4.22 -13.91 -5.11
CA THR A 225 -5.05 -12.84 -4.47
C THR A 225 -4.34 -11.49 -4.50
N MET A 226 -5.07 -10.41 -4.79
CA MET A 226 -4.54 -9.04 -4.70
C MET A 226 -3.99 -8.75 -3.30
N ASN A 227 -4.76 -9.00 -2.24
CA ASN A 227 -4.32 -8.81 -0.84
C ASN A 227 -3.08 -9.62 -0.43
N ALA A 228 -2.75 -10.72 -1.13
CA ALA A 228 -1.53 -11.47 -0.86
C ALA A 228 -0.25 -10.67 -1.20
N LEU A 229 -0.33 -9.71 -2.12
CA LEU A 229 0.78 -8.81 -2.43
C LEU A 229 1.16 -7.95 -1.22
N TRP A 230 0.17 -7.46 -0.47
CA TRP A 230 0.35 -6.70 0.77
C TRP A 230 0.82 -7.55 1.97
N ILE A 231 0.97 -8.86 1.80
CA ILE A 231 1.64 -9.74 2.76
C ILE A 231 3.05 -10.07 2.28
N ALA A 232 3.15 -10.58 1.05
CA ALA A 232 4.40 -11.09 0.50
C ALA A 232 5.44 -10.00 0.29
N VAL A 233 5.07 -8.88 -0.35
CA VAL A 233 6.03 -7.81 -0.65
C VAL A 233 6.49 -7.12 0.63
N PRO A 234 5.60 -6.68 1.55
CA PRO A 234 6.03 -6.10 2.82
C PRO A 234 6.87 -7.07 3.66
N GLY A 235 6.53 -8.36 3.69
CA GLY A 235 7.34 -9.39 4.37
C GLY A 235 8.77 -9.49 3.83
N LEU A 236 8.95 -9.45 2.51
CA LEU A 236 10.27 -9.42 1.88
C LEU A 236 11.03 -8.12 2.18
N LEU A 237 10.36 -6.98 2.17
CA LEU A 237 10.95 -5.67 2.48
C LEU A 237 11.37 -5.55 3.96
N ILE A 238 10.60 -6.14 4.88
CA ILE A 238 10.97 -6.28 6.30
C ILE A 238 12.24 -7.11 6.42
N TYR A 239 12.27 -8.30 5.81
CA TYR A 239 13.44 -9.18 5.86
C TYR A 239 14.69 -8.50 5.32
N GLN A 240 14.57 -7.81 4.17
CA GLN A 240 15.66 -7.04 3.56
C GLN A 240 16.17 -5.95 4.51
N SER A 241 15.27 -5.12 5.06
CA SER A 241 15.65 -4.01 5.94
C SER A 241 16.23 -4.48 7.26
N PHE A 242 15.61 -5.48 7.90
CA PHE A 242 16.09 -6.06 9.14
C PHE A 242 17.50 -6.62 8.97
N THR A 243 17.75 -7.37 7.89
CA THR A 243 19.07 -7.93 7.60
C THR A 243 20.11 -6.84 7.38
N ALA A 244 19.77 -5.79 6.62
CA ALA A 244 20.68 -4.68 6.36
C ALA A 244 21.02 -3.90 7.64
N MET A 245 20.01 -3.61 8.48
CA MET A 245 20.18 -2.91 9.76
C MET A 245 21.03 -3.73 10.74
N THR A 246 20.78 -5.03 10.87
CA THR A 246 21.56 -5.90 11.76
C THR A 246 23.02 -6.01 11.30
N ARG A 247 23.27 -6.08 9.98
CA ARG A 247 24.65 -6.06 9.43
C ARG A 247 25.35 -4.74 9.77
N ALA A 248 24.69 -3.60 9.55
CA ALA A 248 25.24 -2.29 9.87
C ALA A 248 25.55 -2.14 11.37
N ALA A 249 24.63 -2.56 12.24
CA ALA A 249 24.82 -2.55 13.69
C ALA A 249 26.00 -3.45 14.13
N THR A 250 26.16 -4.61 13.50
CA THR A 250 27.29 -5.53 13.77
C THR A 250 28.63 -4.88 13.42
N VAL A 251 28.73 -4.24 12.26
CA VAL A 251 29.96 -3.53 11.83
C VAL A 251 30.26 -2.36 12.77
N ALA A 252 29.25 -1.56 13.11
CA ALA A 252 29.40 -0.45 14.05
C ALA A 252 29.86 -0.93 15.43
N GLY A 253 29.31 -2.04 15.93
CA GLY A 253 29.72 -2.66 17.19
C GLY A 253 31.17 -3.16 17.18
N LYS A 254 31.63 -3.76 16.06
CA LYS A 254 33.04 -4.15 15.89
C LYS A 254 33.96 -2.92 15.90
N TYR A 255 33.58 -1.86 15.18
CA TYR A 255 34.33 -0.61 15.14
C TYR A 255 34.46 0.04 16.54
N ALA A 256 33.36 0.11 17.28
CA ALA A 256 33.35 0.63 18.64
C ALA A 256 34.33 -0.12 19.54
N LYS A 257 34.32 -1.46 19.52
CA LYS A 257 35.25 -2.31 20.30
C LYS A 257 36.72 -2.04 19.96
N VAL A 258 37.06 -1.89 18.67
CA VAL A 258 38.43 -1.59 18.22
C VAL A 258 38.88 -0.20 18.68
N LYS A 259 37.99 0.81 18.59
CA LYS A 259 38.26 2.18 19.05
C LYS A 259 38.47 2.25 20.56
N TYR A 260 37.63 1.58 21.36
CA TYR A 260 37.79 1.52 22.82
C TYR A 260 39.02 0.72 23.26
N ALA A 261 39.48 -0.25 22.45
CA ALA A 261 40.70 -1.00 22.68
C ALA A 261 41.99 -0.26 22.24
N GLY A 262 41.90 1.01 21.80
CA GLY A 262 43.04 1.84 21.44
C GLY A 262 43.79 1.41 20.17
N LYS A 263 43.26 0.48 19.38
CA LYS A 263 43.91 -0.01 18.15
C LYS A 263 43.39 0.77 16.93
N SER A 264 44.31 1.38 16.18
CA SER A 264 44.00 2.07 14.92
C SER A 264 43.38 1.10 13.90
N PHE A 265 42.20 1.44 13.36
CA PHE A 265 41.34 0.61 12.51
C PHE A 265 42.01 0.06 11.24
N ARG A 266 43.06 0.74 10.75
CA ARG A 266 43.71 0.42 9.46
C ARG A 266 44.43 -0.95 9.44
N SER A 267 44.73 -1.54 10.59
CA SER A 267 45.45 -2.81 10.69
C SER A 267 44.55 -4.04 10.90
N THR A 268 43.24 -3.88 11.12
CA THR A 268 42.40 -4.97 11.67
C THR A 268 41.29 -5.48 10.75
N VAL A 269 41.02 -4.84 9.60
CA VAL A 269 40.01 -5.33 8.64
C VAL A 269 40.53 -5.20 7.21
N PRO A 270 41.08 -6.27 6.61
CA PRO A 270 41.55 -6.27 5.22
C PRO A 270 40.43 -6.27 4.15
N GLU A 271 39.16 -6.51 4.50
CA GLU A 271 38.14 -6.98 3.55
C GLU A 271 37.03 -5.95 3.20
N LEU A 272 37.34 -4.66 3.09
CA LEU A 272 36.43 -3.67 2.48
C LEU A 272 36.96 -3.09 1.17
N LYS A 273 37.74 -3.88 0.42
CA LYS A 273 37.97 -3.65 -1.00
C LYS A 273 37.21 -4.73 -1.76
N GLU A 274 36.32 -4.27 -2.66
CA GLU A 274 35.53 -5.04 -3.62
C GLU A 274 34.31 -5.79 -3.07
N GLN A 275 33.16 -5.09 -3.04
CA GLN A 275 31.86 -5.56 -3.57
C GLN A 275 31.02 -4.37 -4.03
#